data_AF-A0A259M9E8-F1
#
_entry.id   AF-A0A259M9E8-F1
#
_cell.length_a   1.000
_cell.length_b   1.000
_cell.length_c   1.000
_cell.angle_alpha   90.00
_cell.angle_beta   90.00
_cell.angle_gamma   90.00
#
_symmetry.space_group_name_H-M   'P 1'
#
loop_
_entity.id
_entity.type
_entity.pdbx_description
1 polymer ?
#
loop_
_entity_poly.entity_id
_entity_poly.type
_entity_poly.pdbx_seq_one_letter_code
_entity_poly.pdbx_strand_id
1 'polypeptide(L)'
;MRRLIYAFALLALTGCSGTVPASGETSDGETFTGTFSRRSDGIGGVVLLRSDKGASCEGRWNLDEDQTGSAVVVCSDGRTGTAELSAQEANGTMKGMLGGKPFKGTFQDPIRVHAK
;
A
#
# COMPACT_ATOMS: atom_id res chain seq x y z
N MET A 1 -15.77 52.42 13.66
CA MET A 1 -16.10 50.99 13.48
C MET A 1 -16.03 50.63 12.00
N ARG A 2 -15.03 49.88 11.56
CA ARG A 2 -15.05 49.19 10.25
C ARG A 2 -14.05 48.04 10.29
N ARG A 3 -14.58 46.82 10.49
CA ARG A 3 -13.85 45.58 10.67
C ARG A 3 -13.16 45.21 9.36
N LEU A 4 -11.84 45.27 9.31
CA LEU A 4 -11.02 44.66 8.26
C LEU A 4 -10.85 43.18 8.61
N ILE A 5 -11.77 42.37 8.10
CA ILE A 5 -11.70 40.92 8.18
C ILE A 5 -10.67 40.48 7.13
N TYR A 6 -9.44 40.23 7.55
CA TYR A 6 -8.43 39.58 6.72
C TYR A 6 -8.84 38.11 6.53
N ALA A 7 -9.36 37.81 5.34
CA ALA A 7 -9.67 36.47 4.90
C ALA A 7 -8.36 35.67 4.77
N PHE A 8 -8.13 34.80 5.75
CA PHE A 8 -7.06 33.82 5.77
C PHE A 8 -7.40 32.75 4.72
N ALA A 9 -6.95 32.94 3.48
CA ALA A 9 -7.07 31.95 2.41
C ALA A 9 -6.08 30.81 2.67
N LEU A 10 -6.46 29.86 3.52
CA LEU A 10 -5.82 28.55 3.64
C LEU A 10 -6.18 27.73 2.39
N LEU A 11 -5.32 27.79 1.37
CA LEU A 11 -5.27 26.76 0.33
C LEU A 11 -4.78 25.44 0.97
N ALA A 12 -5.69 24.65 1.50
CA ALA A 12 -5.45 23.25 1.81
C ALA A 12 -5.49 22.45 0.49
N LEU A 13 -4.36 22.37 -0.22
CA LEU A 13 -4.15 21.31 -1.21
C LEU A 13 -3.95 19.99 -0.46
N THR A 14 -5.03 19.37 0.00
CA THR A 14 -5.00 17.94 0.34
C THR A 14 -4.96 17.17 -0.97
N GLY A 15 -3.76 16.99 -1.54
CA GLY A 15 -3.57 15.99 -2.57
C GLY A 15 -3.93 14.63 -1.96
N CYS A 16 -4.99 13.99 -2.45
CA CYS A 16 -5.27 12.60 -2.14
C CYS A 16 -4.09 11.76 -2.66
N SER A 17 -3.06 11.53 -1.84
CA SER A 17 -2.11 10.46 -2.12
C SER A 17 -2.94 9.18 -2.14
N GLY A 18 -2.93 8.44 -3.26
CA GLY A 18 -3.62 7.16 -3.40
C GLY A 18 -2.96 6.10 -2.52
N THR A 19 -3.20 6.21 -1.22
CA THR A 19 -2.72 5.31 -0.19
C THR A 19 -3.89 4.44 0.24
N VAL A 20 -3.72 3.13 0.11
CA VAL A 20 -4.75 2.13 0.38
C VAL A 20 -4.28 1.16 1.45
N PRO A 21 -5.19 0.68 2.31
CA PRO A 21 -4.83 -0.30 3.32
C PRO A 21 -4.49 -1.64 2.68
N ALA A 22 -3.55 -2.35 3.29
CA ALA A 22 -3.16 -3.70 2.96
C ALA A 22 -3.05 -4.57 4.21
N SER A 23 -3.32 -5.85 4.05
CA SER A 23 -3.15 -6.86 5.10
C SER A 23 -2.66 -8.17 4.50
N GLY A 24 -2.02 -9.00 5.32
CA GLY A 24 -1.61 -10.33 4.91
C GLY A 24 -1.17 -11.19 6.07
N GLU A 25 -0.87 -12.44 5.75
CA GLU A 25 -0.53 -13.48 6.71
C GLU A 25 0.45 -14.47 6.08
N THR A 26 1.44 -14.91 6.85
CA THR A 26 2.30 -16.03 6.47
C THR A 26 1.68 -17.37 6.86
N SER A 27 2.15 -18.47 6.25
CA SER A 27 1.62 -19.82 6.54
C SER A 27 1.77 -20.29 7.99
N ASP A 28 2.64 -19.65 8.78
CA ASP A 28 2.83 -19.92 10.20
C ASP A 28 2.04 -18.97 11.12
N GLY A 29 1.15 -18.15 10.56
CA GLY A 29 0.22 -17.29 11.30
C GLY A 29 0.77 -15.94 11.74
N GLU A 30 1.90 -15.47 11.19
CA GLU A 30 2.33 -14.08 11.41
C GLU A 30 1.47 -13.13 10.57
N THR A 31 0.86 -12.13 11.21
CA THR A 31 -0.05 -11.21 10.54
C THR A 31 0.64 -9.87 10.26
N PHE A 32 0.27 -9.27 9.13
CA PHE A 32 0.83 -8.02 8.64
C PHE A 32 -0.30 -7.04 8.30
N THR A 33 -0.10 -5.77 8.67
CA THR A 33 -1.00 -4.68 8.31
C THR A 33 -0.20 -3.49 7.81
N GLY A 34 -0.76 -2.70 6.90
CA GLY A 34 -0.05 -1.54 6.38
C GLY A 34 -0.73 -0.90 5.19
N THR A 35 0.06 -0.35 4.27
CA THR A 35 -0.44 0.45 3.16
C THR A 35 0.36 0.25 1.88
N PHE A 36 -0.34 0.41 0.75
CA PHE A 36 0.26 0.64 -0.56
C PHE A 36 0.01 2.10 -0.93
N SER A 37 1.04 2.84 -1.29
CA SER A 37 0.91 4.18 -1.85
C SER A 37 1.36 4.18 -3.31
N ARG A 38 0.65 4.92 -4.15
CA ARG A 38 1.00 5.10 -5.56
C ARG A 38 1.93 6.30 -5.73
N ARG A 39 3.01 6.13 -6.51
CA ARG A 39 3.85 7.23 -6.97
C ARG A 39 3.12 8.03 -8.04
N SER A 40 3.48 9.31 -8.18
CA SER A 40 2.86 10.21 -9.16
C SER A 40 3.00 9.77 -10.63
N ASP A 41 3.93 8.86 -10.93
CA ASP A 41 4.11 8.26 -12.27
C ASP A 41 3.11 7.13 -12.58
N GLY A 42 2.30 6.68 -11.61
CA GLY A 42 1.21 5.72 -11.80
C GLY A 42 1.61 4.26 -11.98
N ILE A 43 2.88 4.00 -12.32
CA ILE A 43 3.43 2.68 -12.68
C ILE A 43 3.82 1.84 -11.44
N GLY A 44 3.97 2.47 -10.29
CA GLY A 44 4.31 1.76 -9.07
C GLY A 44 4.26 2.63 -7.84
N GLY A 45 4.84 2.14 -6.76
CA GLY A 45 4.56 2.70 -5.46
C GLY A 45 5.49 2.23 -4.36
N VAL A 46 5.14 2.65 -3.14
CA VAL A 46 5.76 2.18 -1.91
C VAL A 46 4.76 1.27 -1.21
N VAL A 47 5.26 0.20 -0.61
CA VAL A 47 4.51 -0.66 0.30
C VAL A 47 5.15 -0.57 1.67
N LEU A 48 4.32 -0.36 2.69
CA LEU A 48 4.70 -0.37 4.09
C LEU A 48 3.86 -1.42 4.79
N LEU A 49 4.50 -2.36 5.48
CA LEU A 49 3.83 -3.40 6.27
C LEU A 49 4.42 -3.45 7.67
N ARG A 50 3.60 -3.79 8.65
CA ARG A 50 3.99 -4.00 10.04
C ARG A 50 3.47 -5.36 10.49
N SER A 51 4.39 -6.16 10.99
CA SER A 51 4.13 -7.45 11.60
C SER A 51 3.54 -7.27 13.01
N ASP A 52 2.64 -8.17 13.40
CA ASP A 52 2.20 -8.35 14.78
C ASP A 52 3.33 -8.79 15.72
N LYS A 53 4.43 -9.33 15.18
CA LYS A 53 5.67 -9.64 15.89
C LYS A 53 6.66 -8.46 15.96
N GLY A 54 6.27 -7.29 15.46
CA GLY A 54 7.00 -6.02 15.65
C GLY A 54 7.97 -5.62 14.54
N ALA A 55 8.19 -6.47 13.53
CA ALA A 55 8.99 -6.10 12.37
C ALA A 55 8.25 -5.09 11.48
N SER A 56 8.97 -4.09 10.97
CA SER A 56 8.48 -3.17 9.93
C SER A 56 9.11 -3.54 8.59
N CYS A 57 8.31 -3.68 7.54
CA CYS A 57 8.78 -4.00 6.20
C CYS A 57 8.44 -2.87 5.23
N GLU A 58 9.42 -2.43 4.47
CA GLU A 58 9.28 -1.38 3.46
C GLU A 58 9.76 -1.90 2.12
N GLY A 59 9.11 -1.45 1.05
CA GLY A 59 9.43 -1.91 -0.27
C GLY A 59 8.75 -1.15 -1.37
N ARG A 60 8.85 -1.71 -2.57
CA ARG A 60 8.29 -1.14 -3.79
C ARG A 60 7.38 -2.14 -4.46
N TRP A 61 6.39 -1.62 -5.16
CA TRP A 61 5.50 -2.41 -6.01
C TRP A 61 5.30 -1.73 -7.36
N ASN A 62 4.86 -2.53 -8.34
CA ASN A 62 4.44 -2.06 -9.66
C ASN A 62 3.27 -2.91 -10.18
N LEU A 63 2.47 -2.33 -11.06
CA LEU A 63 1.46 -3.03 -11.85
C LEU A 63 1.68 -2.74 -13.34
N ASP A 64 1.32 -3.68 -14.19
CA ASP A 64 1.23 -3.54 -15.63
C ASP A 64 -0.17 -3.10 -16.08
N GLU A 65 -0.38 -3.03 -17.40
CA GLU A 65 -1.65 -2.64 -18.01
C GLU A 65 -2.79 -3.64 -17.72
N ASP A 66 -2.45 -4.91 -17.45
CA ASP A 66 -3.39 -5.98 -17.10
C ASP A 66 -3.75 -5.98 -15.60
N GLN A 67 -3.29 -4.97 -14.86
CA GLN A 67 -3.47 -4.82 -13.42
C GLN A 67 -2.88 -5.99 -12.64
N THR A 68 -1.80 -6.58 -13.16
CA THR A 68 -0.98 -7.58 -12.48
C THR A 68 0.41 -7.03 -12.23
N GLY A 69 1.18 -7.63 -11.31
CA GLY A 69 2.53 -7.15 -11.07
C GLY A 69 3.19 -7.75 -9.85
N SER A 70 4.09 -7.00 -9.24
CA SER A 70 4.91 -7.52 -8.14
C SER A 70 5.19 -6.48 -7.07
N ALA A 71 5.42 -6.97 -5.85
CA ALA A 71 5.96 -6.21 -4.73
C ALA A 71 7.20 -6.91 -4.19
N VAL A 72 8.19 -6.12 -3.78
CA VAL A 72 9.39 -6.58 -3.08
C VAL A 72 9.58 -5.74 -1.83
N VAL A 73 9.74 -6.39 -0.68
CA VAL A 73 9.90 -5.74 0.64
C VAL A 73 11.14 -6.24 1.36
N VAL A 74 11.69 -5.37 2.20
CA VAL A 74 12.75 -5.68 3.17
C VAL A 74 12.25 -5.30 4.55
N CYS A 75 12.36 -6.22 5.50
CA CYS A 75 11.96 -6.04 6.88
C CYS A 75 13.13 -5.59 7.75
N SER A 76 12.83 -4.86 8.82
CA SER A 76 13.80 -4.36 9.80
C SER A 76 14.57 -5.46 10.53
N ASP A 77 14.07 -6.70 10.50
CA ASP A 77 14.71 -7.90 11.05
C ASP A 77 15.58 -8.65 10.04
N GLY A 78 15.77 -8.09 8.83
CA GLY A 78 16.58 -8.65 7.76
C GLY A 78 15.85 -9.63 6.83
N ARG A 79 14.59 -9.99 7.12
CA ARG A 79 13.80 -10.81 6.20
C ARG A 79 13.46 -10.03 4.93
N THR A 80 13.34 -10.73 3.81
CA THR A 80 12.85 -10.18 2.56
C THR A 80 11.53 -10.84 2.17
N GLY A 81 10.74 -10.15 1.37
CA GLY A 81 9.52 -10.70 0.80
C GLY A 81 9.33 -10.31 -0.65
N THR A 82 8.67 -11.20 -1.39
CA THR A 82 8.22 -10.99 -2.76
C THR A 82 6.77 -11.42 -2.86
N ALA A 83 5.94 -10.67 -3.59
CA ALA A 83 4.56 -11.05 -3.84
C ALA A 83 4.15 -10.67 -5.25
N GLU A 84 3.44 -11.59 -5.91
CA GLU A 84 2.63 -11.29 -7.09
C GLU A 84 1.39 -10.53 -6.66
N LEU A 85 1.01 -9.53 -7.47
CA LEU A 85 -0.13 -8.67 -7.25
C LEU A 85 -1.15 -8.89 -8.36
N SER A 86 -2.43 -8.92 -8.00
CA SER A 86 -3.53 -8.82 -8.94
C SER A 86 -4.55 -7.83 -8.41
N ALA A 87 -4.82 -6.77 -9.16
CA ALA A 87 -5.78 -5.71 -8.84
C ALA A 87 -7.04 -5.76 -9.74
N GLN A 88 -7.34 -6.94 -10.31
CA GLN A 88 -8.49 -7.11 -11.22
C GLN A 88 -9.86 -6.99 -10.51
N GLU A 89 -9.88 -7.22 -9.20
CA GLU A 89 -11.05 -7.10 -8.34
C GLU A 89 -10.97 -5.83 -7.47
N ALA A 90 -12.10 -5.46 -6.83
CA ALA A 90 -12.14 -4.28 -5.95
C ALA A 90 -11.15 -4.38 -4.76
N ASN A 91 -10.90 -5.61 -4.30
CA ASN A 91 -9.81 -5.92 -3.39
C ASN A 91 -8.73 -6.66 -4.20
N GLY A 92 -7.57 -6.06 -4.34
CA GLY A 92 -6.42 -6.71 -4.92
C GLY A 92 -5.90 -7.83 -4.03
N THR A 93 -5.24 -8.81 -4.63
CA THR A 93 -4.66 -9.97 -3.93
C THR A 93 -3.13 -9.95 -4.02
N MET A 94 -2.50 -10.48 -2.97
CA MET A 94 -1.06 -10.68 -2.88
C MET A 94 -0.77 -12.15 -2.62
N LYS A 95 0.16 -12.74 -3.37
CA LYS A 95 0.63 -14.11 -3.14
C LYS A 95 2.13 -14.19 -3.36
N GLY A 96 2.85 -14.79 -2.42
CA GLY A 96 4.29 -14.98 -2.59
C GLY A 96 4.95 -15.49 -1.33
N MET A 97 6.09 -14.92 -0.98
CA MET A 97 6.94 -15.36 0.12
C MET A 97 7.36 -14.18 0.99
N LEU A 98 7.44 -14.38 2.30
CA LEU A 98 8.00 -13.42 3.25
C LEU A 98 8.81 -14.16 4.30
N GLY A 99 10.11 -13.86 4.40
CA GLY A 99 11.00 -14.57 5.31
C GLY A 99 11.12 -16.07 5.02
N GLY A 100 11.03 -16.46 3.75
CA GLY A 100 11.04 -17.87 3.33
C GLY A 100 9.74 -18.64 3.59
N LYS A 101 8.66 -17.95 3.98
CA LYS A 101 7.34 -18.57 4.23
C LYS A 101 6.31 -18.12 3.21
N PRO A 102 5.40 -19.00 2.76
CA PRO A 102 4.27 -18.59 1.94
C PRO A 102 3.51 -17.44 2.61
N PHE A 103 3.22 -16.41 1.83
CA PHE A 103 2.52 -15.21 2.23
C PHE A 103 1.32 -14.98 1.32
N LYS A 104 0.18 -14.63 1.92
CA LYS A 104 -1.02 -14.23 1.20
C LYS A 104 -1.59 -12.97 1.81
N GLY A 105 -2.25 -12.14 1.02
CA GLY A 105 -2.88 -10.94 1.55
C GLY A 105 -3.77 -10.22 0.56
N THR A 106 -4.28 -9.08 0.96
CA THR A 106 -5.12 -8.21 0.15
C THR A 106 -4.73 -6.75 0.31
N PHE A 107 -5.05 -5.95 -0.69
CA PHE A 107 -4.98 -4.49 -0.64
C PHE A 107 -6.23 -3.91 -1.29
N GLN A 108 -6.69 -2.74 -0.87
CA GLN A 108 -7.78 -2.07 -1.58
C GLN A 108 -7.23 -1.44 -2.87
N ASP A 109 -7.94 -1.54 -3.99
CA ASP A 109 -7.50 -0.84 -5.21
C ASP A 109 -7.71 0.69 -5.08
N PRO A 110 -6.66 1.53 -5.20
CA PRO A 110 -6.80 2.99 -5.12
C PRO A 110 -7.64 3.59 -6.26
N ILE A 111 -7.88 2.86 -7.36
CA ILE A 111 -8.58 3.39 -8.54
C ILE A 111 -10.11 3.27 -8.38
N ARG A 112 -10.61 2.18 -7.80
CA ARG A 112 -12.06 1.93 -7.69
C ARG A 112 -12.78 2.60 -6.52
N VAL A 113 -12.05 3.24 -5.59
CA VAL A 113 -12.66 3.99 -4.47
C VAL A 113 -13.44 5.23 -4.95
N HIS A 114 -13.23 5.67 -6.20
CA HIS A 114 -13.89 6.84 -6.80
C HIS A 114 -14.95 6.54 -7.86
N ALA A 115 -15.30 5.26 -8.10
CA ALA A 115 -16.40 4.92 -8.99
C ALA A 115 -17.74 4.96 -8.22
N LYS A 116 -18.25 6.17 -7.97
CA LYS A 116 -19.65 6.38 -7.57
C LYS A 116 -20.26 7.53 -8.34
#